data_AF-A0A9X1WF38-F1
#
_entry.id   AF-A0A9X1WF38-F1
#
_cell.length_a   1.000
_cell.length_b   1.000
_cell.length_c   1.000
_cell.angle_alpha   90.00
_cell.angle_beta   90.00
_cell.angle_gamma   90.00
#
_symmetry.space_group_name_H-M   'P 1'
#
loop_
_entity.id
_entity.type
_entity.pdbx_description
1 polymer ?
#
loop_
_entity_poly.entity_id
_entity_poly.type
_entity_poly.pdbx_seq_one_letter_code
_entity_poly.pdbx_strand_id
1 'polypeptide(L)'
;MGRTFLVGDDGSVVEEERPAVLDGFPGAVPHPRGGWVVNRYDMEESWTHMPDGAMYGVPVDRGTQRLGRLADDGTVDWRREIPVGPSDSPARLLLAGDTLMTWQDQTVSYLDDDLQETRTAQVDSADGYRVHDVSTADGCLVVRSSDRRGQSELRRLDPETLEVLFLVDAHGWSSHLQVDDDRTAWSADRVSIRLHTRGTDGEWTSREIASRHSGGE
;
A
#
# COMPACT_ATOMS: atom_id res chain seq x y z
N MET A 1 12.16 13.00 -8.68
CA MET A 1 11.01 13.33 -9.54
C MET A 1 10.49 12.03 -10.13
N GLY A 2 9.40 11.49 -9.56
CA GLY A 2 8.70 10.34 -10.12
C GLY A 2 7.39 10.83 -10.71
N ARG A 3 7.11 10.48 -11.97
CA ARG A 3 5.81 10.72 -12.61
C ARG A 3 5.00 9.44 -12.48
N THR A 4 3.79 9.52 -11.94
CA THR A 4 2.86 8.40 -11.93
C THR A 4 2.09 8.45 -13.23
N PHE A 5 2.05 7.34 -13.98
CA PHE A 5 1.32 7.22 -15.23
C PHE A 5 0.19 6.23 -15.03
N LEU A 6 -1.04 6.64 -15.34
CA LEU A 6 -2.17 5.71 -15.51
C LEU A 6 -2.28 5.43 -17.01
N VAL A 7 -2.20 4.15 -17.37
CA VAL A 7 -2.37 3.68 -18.75
C VAL A 7 -3.82 3.24 -18.89
N GLY A 8 -4.61 3.95 -19.68
CA GLY A 8 -5.96 3.54 -20.04
C GLY A 8 -5.97 2.33 -20.98
N ASP A 9 -7.12 1.67 -21.11
CA ASP A 9 -7.32 0.47 -21.92
C ASP A 9 -7.01 0.65 -23.43
N ASP A 10 -6.92 1.89 -23.91
CA ASP A 10 -6.52 2.26 -25.27
C ASP A 10 -5.02 2.58 -25.41
N GLY A 11 -4.25 2.45 -24.32
CA GLY A 11 -2.85 2.85 -24.26
C GLY A 11 -2.64 4.36 -24.09
N SER A 12 -3.70 5.13 -23.84
CA SER A 12 -3.57 6.55 -23.51
C SER A 12 -2.99 6.72 -22.11
N VAL A 13 -2.02 7.62 -22.00
CA VAL A 13 -1.45 8.04 -20.72
C VAL A 13 -2.25 9.25 -20.27
N VAL A 14 -3.09 9.08 -19.25
CA VAL A 14 -3.73 10.22 -18.59
C VAL A 14 -2.77 10.69 -17.50
N GLU A 15 -2.16 11.85 -17.73
CA GLU A 15 -1.44 12.57 -16.68
C GLU A 15 -2.51 13.09 -15.71
N GLU A 16 -2.71 12.42 -14.59
CA GLU A 16 -3.54 12.98 -13.53
C GLU A 16 -2.86 14.28 -13.08
N GLU A 17 -3.52 15.42 -13.35
CA GLU A 17 -2.96 16.75 -13.11
C GLU A 17 -2.88 16.97 -11.60
N ARG A 18 -1.82 16.43 -10.98
CA ARG A 18 -1.53 16.54 -9.56
C ARG A 18 -1.07 17.97 -9.28
N PRO A 19 -1.78 18.76 -8.44
CA PRO A 19 -1.34 20.11 -8.09
C PRO A 19 0.11 20.13 -7.57
N ALA A 20 0.94 21.05 -8.05
CA ALA A 20 2.36 21.16 -7.66
C ALA A 20 2.58 21.32 -6.14
N VAL A 21 1.59 21.89 -5.42
CA VAL A 21 1.62 21.99 -3.95
C VAL A 21 1.67 20.62 -3.26
N LEU A 22 1.25 19.55 -3.93
CA LEU A 22 1.32 18.18 -3.42
C LEU A 22 2.70 17.54 -3.53
N ASP A 23 3.68 18.20 -4.14
CA ASP A 23 5.08 17.74 -4.11
C ASP A 23 5.63 17.70 -2.68
N GLY A 24 5.09 18.52 -1.78
CA GLY A 24 5.38 18.47 -0.34
C GLY A 24 4.67 17.32 0.41
N PHE A 25 3.77 16.59 -0.25
CA PHE A 25 2.92 15.55 0.33
C PHE A 25 2.93 14.30 -0.56
N PRO A 26 4.03 13.54 -0.65
CA PRO A 26 4.19 12.45 -1.60
C PRO A 26 3.11 11.36 -1.49
N GLY A 27 2.55 11.13 -0.29
CA GLY A 27 1.45 10.19 -0.04
C GLY A 27 0.06 10.81 0.01
N ALA A 28 -0.17 11.99 -0.60
CA ALA A 28 -1.50 12.55 -0.72
C ALA A 28 -2.40 11.69 -1.63
N VAL A 29 -3.70 11.63 -1.31
CA VAL A 29 -4.70 10.91 -2.09
C VAL A 29 -5.87 11.84 -2.43
N PRO A 30 -6.52 11.65 -3.60
CA PRO A 30 -7.73 12.41 -3.91
C PRO A 30 -8.85 12.04 -2.93
N HIS A 31 -9.72 12.99 -2.61
CA HIS A 31 -10.89 12.70 -1.79
C HIS A 31 -12.09 12.36 -2.69
N PRO A 32 -12.93 11.34 -2.38
CA PRO A 32 -14.09 10.97 -3.21
C PRO A 32 -15.07 12.12 -3.48
N ARG A 33 -15.19 13.06 -2.53
CA ARG A 33 -16.05 14.25 -2.66
C ARG A 33 -15.35 15.49 -3.21
N GLY A 34 -14.16 15.33 -3.78
CA GLY A 34 -13.34 16.41 -4.33
C GLY A 34 -12.28 16.94 -3.37
N GLY A 35 -11.21 17.49 -3.97
CA GLY A 35 -10.02 17.96 -3.26
C GLY A 35 -9.03 16.82 -2.93
N TRP A 36 -8.03 17.15 -2.12
CA TRP A 36 -6.98 16.21 -1.73
C TRP A 36 -6.88 16.07 -0.23
N VAL A 37 -6.64 14.84 0.23
CA VAL A 37 -6.26 14.55 1.60
C VAL A 37 -4.74 14.38 1.63
N VAL A 38 -4.11 15.09 2.56
CA VAL A 38 -2.66 15.07 2.74
C VAL A 38 -2.31 14.52 4.11
N ASN A 39 -1.10 13.98 4.19
CA ASN A 39 -0.58 13.38 5.40
C ASN A 39 0.82 13.91 5.67
N ARG A 40 1.11 14.29 6.92
CA ARG A 40 2.44 14.71 7.36
C ARG A 40 2.80 14.06 8.68
N TYR A 41 4.00 13.50 8.76
CA TYR A 41 4.54 12.96 9.99
C TYR A 41 5.55 13.95 10.59
N ASP A 42 5.26 14.45 11.78
CA ASP A 42 6.15 15.31 12.54
C ASP A 42 6.88 14.44 13.59
N MET A 43 8.12 14.05 13.28
CA MET A 43 8.97 13.24 14.15
C MET A 43 9.39 14.04 15.39
N GLU A 44 9.19 13.46 16.58
CA GLU A 44 9.57 14.05 17.87
C GLU A 44 10.85 13.41 18.42
N GLU A 45 10.99 12.10 18.26
CA GLU A 45 12.11 11.31 18.77
C GLU A 45 12.45 10.18 17.80
N SER A 46 13.74 9.85 17.69
CA SER A 46 14.25 8.76 16.86
C SER A 46 15.38 8.03 17.57
N TRP A 47 15.35 6.70 17.54
CA TRP A 47 16.40 5.84 18.09
C TRP A 47 16.53 4.55 17.30
N THR A 48 17.54 3.76 17.62
CA THR A 48 17.73 2.43 17.04
C THR A 48 17.24 1.37 18.01
N HIS A 49 16.20 0.62 17.63
CA HIS A 49 15.82 -0.60 18.34
C HIS A 49 16.68 -1.76 17.87
N MET A 50 17.25 -2.51 18.81
CA MET A 50 18.01 -3.73 18.55
C MET A 50 17.13 -4.93 18.88
N PRO A 51 16.53 -5.62 17.89
CA PRO A 51 15.80 -6.84 18.15
C PRO A 51 16.73 -7.91 18.75
N ASP A 52 16.20 -8.75 19.62
CA ASP A 52 16.97 -9.84 20.23
C ASP A 52 17.60 -10.74 19.16
N GLY A 53 18.93 -10.88 19.22
CA GLY A 53 19.70 -11.68 18.27
C GLY A 53 19.97 -11.04 16.90
N ALA A 54 19.56 -9.79 16.68
CA ALA A 54 19.84 -9.09 15.42
C ALA A 54 21.29 -8.56 15.36
N MET A 55 21.93 -8.69 14.19
CA MET A 55 23.25 -8.08 13.93
C MET A 55 23.15 -6.56 13.70
N TYR A 56 21.98 -6.07 13.30
CA TYR A 56 21.72 -4.67 13.00
C TYR A 56 20.41 -4.25 13.66
N GLY A 57 20.34 -3.00 14.10
CA GLY A 57 19.11 -2.42 14.62
C GLY A 57 18.23 -1.83 13.52
N VAL A 58 16.99 -1.57 13.87
CA VAL A 58 16.00 -0.88 13.02
C VAL A 58 15.77 0.53 13.57
N PRO A 59 15.68 1.56 12.71
CA PRO A 59 15.26 2.87 13.15
C PRO A 59 13.83 2.78 13.66
N VAL A 60 13.57 3.43 14.78
CA VAL A 60 12.25 3.55 15.38
C VAL A 60 12.04 5.01 15.70
N ASP A 61 10.94 5.54 15.19
CA ASP A 61 10.56 6.92 15.37
C ASP A 61 9.29 6.99 16.23
N ARG A 62 9.15 8.10 16.94
CA ARG A 62 7.93 8.50 17.63
C ARG A 62 7.61 9.93 17.21
N GLY A 63 6.33 10.27 17.10
CA GLY A 63 5.93 11.61 16.73
C GLY A 63 4.42 11.76 16.60
N THR A 64 4.02 12.71 15.78
CA THR A 64 2.62 13.03 15.53
C THR A 64 2.30 12.94 14.04
N GLN A 65 1.33 12.11 13.68
CA GLN A 65 0.77 12.06 12.34
C GLN A 65 -0.33 13.11 12.21
N ARG A 66 -0.27 13.96 11.19
CA ARG A 66 -1.29 14.95 10.88
C ARG A 66 -1.99 14.63 9.58
N LEU A 67 -3.32 14.65 9.61
CA LEU A 67 -4.17 14.50 8.45
C LEU A 67 -4.87 15.82 8.17
N GLY A 68 -4.84 16.25 6.91
CA GLY A 68 -5.41 17.52 6.51
C GLY A 68 -6.02 17.48 5.12
N ARG A 69 -6.81 18.52 4.82
CA ARG A 69 -7.38 18.76 3.49
C ARG A 69 -6.62 19.88 2.82
N LEU A 70 -6.22 19.67 1.58
CA LEU A 70 -5.65 20.72 0.75
C LEU A 70 -6.77 21.57 0.16
N ALA A 71 -6.73 22.87 0.39
CA ALA A 71 -7.58 23.86 -0.25
C ALA A 71 -7.01 24.28 -1.61
N ASP A 72 -7.86 24.86 -2.47
CA ASP A 72 -7.50 25.29 -3.83
C ASP A 72 -6.40 26.36 -3.85
N ASP A 73 -6.25 27.13 -2.76
CA ASP A 73 -5.21 28.14 -2.60
C ASP A 73 -3.86 27.56 -2.12
N GLY A 74 -3.77 26.23 -1.96
CA GLY A 74 -2.58 25.52 -1.51
C GLY A 74 -2.41 25.47 0.02
N THR A 75 -3.35 26.03 0.79
CA THR A 75 -3.32 25.90 2.25
C THR A 75 -3.81 24.52 2.70
N VAL A 76 -3.28 24.04 3.83
CA VAL A 76 -3.70 22.76 4.42
C VAL A 76 -4.48 23.02 5.70
N ASP A 77 -5.72 22.56 5.72
CA ASP A 77 -6.57 22.54 6.91
C ASP A 77 -6.38 21.22 7.64
N TRP A 78 -5.57 21.24 8.71
CA TRP A 78 -5.27 20.07 9.54
C TRP A 78 -6.47 19.72 10.42
N ARG A 79 -7.09 18.57 10.15
CA ARG A 79 -8.31 18.12 10.84
C ARG A 79 -8.04 17.18 12.00
N ARG A 80 -6.92 16.45 11.95
CA ARG A 80 -6.61 15.43 12.94
C ARG A 80 -5.12 15.32 13.19
N GLU A 81 -4.78 15.11 14.46
CA GLU A 81 -3.45 14.78 14.94
C GLU A 81 -3.52 13.45 15.69
N ILE A 82 -2.65 12.52 15.35
CA ILE A 82 -2.62 11.17 15.90
C ILE A 82 -1.23 10.96 16.49
N PRO A 83 -1.10 10.76 17.81
CA PRO A 83 0.16 10.35 18.39
C PRO A 83 0.55 8.99 17.82
N VAL A 84 1.72 8.93 17.20
CA VAL A 84 2.31 7.70 16.71
C VAL A 84 3.36 7.28 17.72
N GLY A 85 3.16 6.08 18.28
CA GLY A 85 4.12 5.47 19.18
C GLY A 85 5.42 5.09 18.46
N PRO A 86 6.32 4.38 19.16
CA PRO A 86 7.50 3.79 18.53
C PRO A 86 7.09 2.93 17.33
N SER A 87 7.43 3.36 16.12
CA SER A 87 7.20 2.58 14.90
C SER A 87 8.39 2.68 13.95
N ASP A 88 8.62 1.62 13.17
CA ASP A 88 9.61 1.62 12.10
C ASP A 88 9.10 2.37 10.84
N SER A 89 7.84 2.81 10.84
CA SER A 89 7.27 3.62 9.76
C SER A 89 6.09 4.51 10.19
N PRO A 90 5.95 5.72 9.61
CA PRO A 90 4.76 6.53 9.81
C PRO A 90 3.54 5.90 9.11
N ALA A 91 2.35 6.24 9.59
CA ALA A 91 1.12 5.78 8.97
C ALA A 91 1.01 6.30 7.53
N ARG A 92 0.64 5.42 6.59
CA ARG A 92 0.40 5.78 5.18
C ARG A 92 -1.06 6.08 4.97
N LEU A 93 -1.34 7.08 4.13
CA LEU A 93 -2.69 7.40 3.70
C LEU A 93 -3.02 6.54 2.46
N LEU A 94 -4.19 5.90 2.49
CA LEU A 94 -4.67 4.98 1.46
C LEU A 94 -6.07 5.39 1.00
N LEU A 95 -6.35 5.23 -0.29
CA LEU A 95 -7.69 5.35 -0.86
C LEU A 95 -7.95 4.13 -1.74
N ALA A 96 -8.95 3.33 -1.37
CA ALA A 96 -9.39 2.18 -2.14
C ALA A 96 -10.88 2.32 -2.42
N GLY A 97 -11.23 2.53 -3.70
CA GLY A 97 -12.57 2.91 -4.09
C GLY A 97 -12.91 4.26 -3.47
N ASP A 98 -14.01 4.32 -2.73
CA ASP A 98 -14.42 5.50 -1.97
C ASP A 98 -14.00 5.45 -0.49
N THR A 99 -13.23 4.44 -0.08
CA THR A 99 -12.83 4.24 1.31
C THR A 99 -11.48 4.91 1.59
N LEU A 100 -11.49 5.93 2.44
CA LEU A 100 -10.29 6.60 2.91
C LEU A 100 -9.78 5.94 4.19
N MET A 101 -8.49 5.65 4.24
CA MET A 101 -7.88 4.91 5.35
C MET A 101 -6.48 5.42 5.68
N THR A 102 -6.03 5.17 6.90
CA THR A 102 -4.60 5.10 7.21
C THR A 102 -4.17 3.69 7.53
N TRP A 103 -3.00 3.27 7.05
CA TRP A 103 -2.38 2.02 7.44
C TRP A 103 -1.09 2.26 8.20
N GLN A 104 -0.94 1.57 9.33
CA GLN A 104 0.30 1.50 10.09
C GLN A 104 0.49 0.10 10.65
N ASP A 105 1.69 -0.45 10.46
CA ASP A 105 2.07 -1.82 10.84
C ASP A 105 1.14 -2.88 10.24
N GLN A 106 0.08 -3.25 10.96
CA GLN A 106 -0.93 -4.23 10.55
C GLN A 106 -2.35 -3.70 10.72
N THR A 107 -2.50 -2.45 11.12
CA THR A 107 -3.79 -1.84 11.43
C THR A 107 -4.19 -0.89 10.32
N VAL A 108 -5.42 -1.03 9.86
CA VAL A 108 -6.10 -0.08 8.97
C VAL A 108 -7.12 0.68 9.82
N SER A 109 -6.99 2.00 9.86
CA SER A 109 -7.98 2.92 10.43
C SER A 109 -8.80 3.54 9.31
N TYR A 110 -10.11 3.33 9.34
CA TYR A 110 -11.08 3.87 8.39
C TYR A 110 -11.45 5.29 8.79
N LEU A 111 -11.45 6.20 7.82
CA LEU A 111 -11.69 7.62 8.05
C LEU A 111 -13.03 8.07 7.46
N ASP A 112 -13.73 8.97 8.16
CA ASP A 112 -14.86 9.71 7.60
C ASP A 112 -14.41 10.97 6.83
N ASP A 113 -15.39 11.75 6.40
CA ASP A 113 -15.18 13.01 5.67
C ASP A 113 -14.53 14.11 6.53
N ASP A 114 -14.55 14.00 7.85
CA ASP A 114 -13.86 14.93 8.75
C ASP A 114 -12.48 14.39 9.18
N LEU A 115 -12.02 13.32 8.50
CA LEU A 115 -10.77 12.60 8.76
C LEU A 115 -10.73 11.96 10.16
N GLN A 116 -11.89 11.77 10.79
CA GLN A 116 -12.04 11.08 12.07
C GLN A 116 -12.11 9.57 11.84
N GLU A 117 -11.58 8.81 12.81
CA GLU A 117 -11.62 7.36 12.72
C GLU A 117 -13.02 6.85 13.06
N THR A 118 -13.57 6.07 12.15
CA THR A 118 -14.89 5.43 12.31
C THR A 118 -14.76 3.96 12.69
N ARG A 119 -13.67 3.31 12.29
CA ARG A 119 -13.40 1.89 12.54
C ARG A 119 -11.90 1.63 12.45
N THR A 120 -11.46 0.59 13.15
CA THR A 120 -10.14 -0.04 12.93
C THR A 120 -10.33 -1.52 12.60
N ALA A 121 -9.39 -2.05 11.82
CA ALA A 121 -9.31 -3.48 11.53
C ALA A 121 -7.85 -3.90 11.40
N GLN A 122 -7.57 -5.17 11.70
CA GLN A 122 -6.25 -5.75 11.46
C GLN A 122 -6.22 -6.45 10.10
N VAL A 123 -5.15 -6.20 9.36
CA VAL A 123 -4.82 -6.93 8.13
C VAL A 123 -4.06 -8.17 8.56
N ASP A 124 -4.81 -9.26 8.73
CA ASP A 124 -4.24 -10.55 9.09
C ASP A 124 -3.31 -11.05 7.98
N SER A 125 -2.37 -11.93 8.31
CA SER A 125 -1.60 -12.72 7.35
C SER A 125 -1.61 -14.18 7.77
N ALA A 126 -1.25 -15.09 6.86
CA ALA A 126 -1.11 -16.50 7.22
C ALA A 126 -0.08 -16.68 8.37
N ASP A 127 -0.22 -17.77 9.12
CA ASP A 127 0.65 -18.06 10.27
C ASP A 127 2.13 -18.03 9.87
N GLY A 128 2.92 -17.21 10.58
CA GLY A 128 4.35 -17.06 10.35
C GLY A 128 4.74 -16.01 9.29
N TYR A 129 3.76 -15.40 8.62
CA TYR A 129 3.97 -14.24 7.76
C TYR A 129 3.88 -12.94 8.56
N ARG A 130 4.61 -11.91 8.10
CA ARG A 130 4.48 -10.52 8.55
C ARG A 130 4.05 -9.66 7.37
N VAL A 131 3.06 -8.79 7.55
CA VAL A 131 2.72 -7.74 6.58
C VAL A 131 3.84 -6.70 6.55
N HIS A 132 4.35 -6.42 5.35
CA HIS A 132 5.42 -5.45 5.14
C HIS A 132 4.93 -4.19 4.44
N ASP A 133 3.90 -4.31 3.63
CA ASP A 133 3.41 -3.22 2.81
C ASP A 133 1.93 -3.41 2.51
N VAL A 134 1.19 -2.31 2.60
CA VAL A 134 -0.17 -2.20 2.10
C VAL A 134 -0.22 -1.01 1.16
N SER A 135 -0.73 -1.24 -0.04
CA SER A 135 -0.94 -0.25 -1.10
C SER A 135 -2.34 -0.39 -1.66
N THR A 136 -2.68 0.41 -2.67
CA THR A 136 -4.01 0.38 -3.30
C THR A 136 -3.86 0.21 -4.81
N ALA A 137 -4.76 -0.58 -5.40
CA ALA A 137 -4.87 -0.78 -6.84
C ALA A 137 -6.28 -1.27 -7.17
N ASP A 138 -6.87 -0.76 -8.26
CA ASP A 138 -8.22 -1.11 -8.71
C ASP A 138 -9.27 -1.10 -7.57
N GLY A 139 -9.28 -0.02 -6.80
CA GLY A 139 -10.19 0.15 -5.67
C GLY A 139 -10.05 -0.87 -4.53
N CYS A 140 -8.99 -1.68 -4.53
CA CYS A 140 -8.73 -2.71 -3.52
C CYS A 140 -7.45 -2.42 -2.73
N LEU A 141 -7.29 -3.12 -1.60
CA LEU A 141 -6.02 -3.16 -0.89
C LEU A 141 -5.11 -4.22 -1.50
N VAL A 142 -3.85 -3.86 -1.74
CA VAL A 142 -2.81 -4.79 -2.17
C VAL A 142 -1.82 -4.96 -1.02
N VAL A 143 -1.76 -6.18 -0.49
CA VAL A 143 -0.98 -6.52 0.70
C VAL A 143 0.18 -7.42 0.30
N ARG A 144 1.38 -7.04 0.73
CA ARG A 144 2.57 -7.89 0.65
C ARG A 144 2.96 -8.35 2.05
N SER A 145 2.96 -9.65 2.24
CA SER A 145 3.46 -10.31 3.44
C SER A 145 4.62 -11.24 3.11
N SER A 146 5.54 -11.47 4.05
CA SER A 146 6.59 -12.47 3.88
C SER A 146 6.95 -13.15 5.19
N ASP A 147 7.46 -14.37 5.09
CA ASP A 147 7.94 -15.16 6.22
C ASP A 147 9.47 -15.02 6.39
N ARG A 148 9.98 -15.56 7.50
CA ARG A 148 11.43 -15.55 7.79
C ARG A 148 12.25 -16.41 6.84
N ARG A 149 11.63 -17.29 6.04
CA ARG A 149 12.29 -18.21 5.11
C ARG A 149 12.40 -17.62 3.70
N GLY A 150 11.82 -16.45 3.46
CA GLY A 150 11.84 -15.84 2.13
C GLY A 150 10.65 -16.21 1.26
N GLN A 151 9.59 -16.81 1.80
CA GLN A 151 8.33 -16.93 1.07
C GLN A 151 7.52 -15.65 1.25
N SER A 152 6.86 -15.23 0.18
CA SER A 152 6.00 -14.05 0.19
C SER A 152 4.60 -14.41 -0.28
N GLU A 153 3.62 -13.74 0.31
CA GLU A 153 2.23 -13.79 -0.12
C GLU A 153 1.84 -12.41 -0.62
N LEU A 154 1.20 -12.40 -1.78
CA LEU A 154 0.66 -11.21 -2.42
C LEU A 154 -0.85 -11.34 -2.45
N ARG A 155 -1.56 -10.42 -1.81
CA ARG A 155 -3.02 -10.49 -1.64
C ARG A 155 -3.70 -9.24 -2.15
N ARG A 156 -4.81 -9.42 -2.86
CA ARG A 156 -5.82 -8.39 -3.12
C ARG A 156 -6.94 -8.60 -2.11
N LEU A 157 -7.24 -7.58 -1.31
CA LEU A 157 -8.30 -7.62 -0.32
C LEU A 157 -9.41 -6.62 -0.67
N ASP A 158 -10.64 -6.99 -0.34
CA ASP A 158 -11.74 -6.05 -0.28
C ASP A 158 -11.44 -4.99 0.80
N PRO A 159 -11.55 -3.69 0.48
CA PRO A 159 -11.16 -2.64 1.43
C PRO A 159 -12.10 -2.54 2.63
N GLU A 160 -13.37 -2.90 2.51
CA GLU A 160 -14.38 -2.77 3.58
C GLU A 160 -14.39 -3.97 4.53
N THR A 161 -14.26 -5.17 3.96
CA THR A 161 -14.36 -6.44 4.70
C THR A 161 -13.02 -7.07 5.02
N LEU A 162 -11.95 -6.69 4.30
CA LEU A 162 -10.64 -7.33 4.29
C LEU A 162 -10.65 -8.79 3.80
N GLU A 163 -11.73 -9.23 3.14
CA GLU A 163 -11.80 -10.55 2.53
C GLU A 163 -10.76 -10.69 1.40
N VAL A 164 -10.13 -11.86 1.31
CA VAL A 164 -9.14 -12.16 0.27
C VAL A 164 -9.85 -12.41 -1.06
N LEU A 165 -9.69 -11.49 -2.00
CA LEU A 165 -10.25 -11.58 -3.36
C LEU A 165 -9.31 -12.32 -4.32
N PHE A 166 -8.01 -12.24 -4.07
CA PHE A 166 -6.96 -12.90 -4.85
C PHE A 166 -5.71 -13.10 -4.00
N LEU A 167 -5.04 -14.25 -4.15
CA LEU A 167 -3.84 -14.62 -3.41
C LEU A 167 -2.86 -15.30 -4.37
N VAL A 168 -1.58 -14.89 -4.28
CA VAL A 168 -0.48 -15.50 -5.00
C VAL A 168 0.69 -15.73 -4.06
N ASP A 169 1.22 -16.94 -4.08
CA ASP A 169 2.51 -17.26 -3.47
C ASP A 169 3.64 -16.81 -4.40
N ALA A 170 4.62 -16.10 -3.85
CA ALA A 170 5.78 -15.57 -4.55
C ALA A 170 7.08 -15.95 -3.84
N HIS A 171 8.16 -16.09 -4.61
CA HIS A 171 9.46 -16.46 -4.06
C HIS A 171 10.35 -15.26 -3.77
N GLY A 172 10.89 -15.22 -2.56
CA GLY A 172 11.79 -14.17 -2.09
C GLY A 172 11.04 -12.98 -1.51
N TRP A 173 11.77 -12.17 -0.73
CA TRP A 173 11.24 -10.96 -0.08
C TRP A 173 10.94 -9.80 -1.04
N SER A 174 11.44 -9.87 -2.27
CA SER A 174 11.28 -8.83 -3.29
C SER A 174 10.23 -9.27 -4.31
N SER A 175 8.98 -9.38 -3.84
CA SER A 175 7.83 -9.66 -4.68
C SER A 175 6.94 -8.42 -4.81
N HIS A 176 6.23 -8.32 -5.92
CA HIS A 176 5.33 -7.24 -6.25
C HIS A 176 4.07 -7.78 -6.91
N LEU A 177 2.93 -7.15 -6.60
CA LEU A 177 1.64 -7.40 -7.22
C LEU A 177 1.12 -6.09 -7.78
N GLN A 178 0.81 -6.09 -9.07
CA GLN A 178 0.04 -5.06 -9.74
C GLN A 178 -1.32 -5.66 -10.09
N VAL A 179 -2.40 -4.96 -9.75
CA VAL A 179 -3.77 -5.33 -10.11
C VAL A 179 -4.24 -4.31 -11.11
N ASP A 180 -4.57 -4.76 -12.31
CA ASP A 180 -5.08 -3.88 -13.37
C ASP A 180 -6.60 -3.73 -13.23
N ASP A 181 -7.31 -4.83 -12.97
CA ASP A 181 -8.77 -4.86 -12.81
C ASP A 181 -9.25 -6.10 -12.00
N ASP A 182 -10.56 -6.33 -11.96
CA ASP A 182 -11.19 -7.48 -11.29
C ASP A 182 -10.92 -8.85 -11.96
N ARG A 183 -10.24 -8.85 -13.10
CA ARG A 183 -9.94 -10.03 -13.93
C ARG A 183 -8.46 -10.21 -14.24
N THR A 184 -7.61 -9.23 -14.01
CA THR A 184 -6.23 -9.21 -14.49
C THR A 184 -5.30 -8.69 -13.42
N ALA A 185 -4.27 -9.48 -13.10
CA ALA A 185 -3.22 -9.09 -12.18
C ALA A 185 -1.86 -9.61 -12.65
N TRP A 186 -0.80 -8.92 -12.26
CA TRP A 186 0.59 -9.26 -12.56
C TRP A 186 1.37 -9.45 -11.27
N SER A 187 2.04 -10.58 -11.13
CA SER A 187 3.03 -10.76 -10.08
C SER A 187 4.43 -10.79 -10.67
N ALA A 188 5.36 -10.19 -9.94
CA ALA A 188 6.77 -10.25 -10.25
C ALA A 188 7.54 -10.58 -8.99
N ASP A 189 8.48 -11.52 -9.12
CA ASP A 189 9.45 -11.83 -8.09
C ASP A 189 10.87 -11.88 -8.70
N ARG A 190 11.85 -12.39 -7.94
CA ARG A 190 13.23 -12.41 -8.42
C ARG A 190 13.46 -13.37 -9.59
N VAL A 191 12.55 -14.31 -9.81
CA VAL A 191 12.74 -15.43 -10.75
C VAL A 191 11.73 -15.42 -11.89
N SER A 192 10.56 -14.80 -11.73
CA SER A 192 9.52 -14.82 -12.75
C SER A 192 8.64 -13.58 -12.75
N ILE A 193 8.06 -13.31 -13.92
CA ILE A 193 6.92 -12.42 -14.11
C ILE A 193 5.76 -13.28 -14.59
N ARG A 194 4.60 -13.14 -13.93
CA ARG A 194 3.41 -13.93 -14.20
C ARG A 194 2.21 -13.02 -14.43
N LEU A 195 1.38 -13.42 -15.39
CA LEU A 195 0.06 -12.85 -15.62
C LEU A 195 -0.97 -13.79 -15.02
N HIS A 196 -1.92 -13.21 -14.30
CA HIS A 196 -3.04 -13.88 -13.67
C HIS A 196 -4.33 -13.37 -14.29
N THR A 197 -5.18 -14.30 -14.74
CA THR A 197 -6.44 -13.99 -15.40
C THR A 197 -7.59 -14.75 -14.75
N ARG A 198 -8.68 -14.03 -14.43
CA ARG A 198 -9.90 -14.61 -13.88
C ARG A 198 -10.83 -15.07 -14.98
N GLY A 199 -11.20 -16.34 -14.96
CA GLY A 199 -12.18 -16.93 -15.86
C GLY A 199 -13.60 -16.42 -15.58
N THR A 200 -14.53 -16.74 -16.50
CA THR A 200 -15.96 -16.43 -16.32
C THR A 200 -16.61 -17.23 -15.19
N ASP A 201 -15.98 -18.33 -14.77
CA ASP A 201 -16.32 -19.12 -13.59
C ASP A 201 -15.83 -18.50 -12.28
N GLY A 202 -15.07 -17.40 -12.36
CA GLY A 202 -14.51 -16.69 -11.22
C GLY A 202 -13.18 -17.26 -10.73
N GLU A 203 -12.67 -18.32 -11.35
CA GLU A 203 -11.40 -18.96 -10.98
C GLU A 203 -10.21 -18.21 -11.57
N TRP A 204 -9.13 -18.12 -10.79
CA TRP A 204 -7.90 -17.47 -11.24
C TRP A 204 -6.96 -18.50 -11.87
N THR A 205 -6.45 -18.17 -13.06
CA THR A 205 -5.43 -18.94 -13.76
C THR A 205 -4.15 -18.12 -13.88
N SER A 206 -3.00 -18.79 -13.89
CA SER A 206 -1.69 -18.13 -13.91
C SER A 206 -0.87 -18.64 -15.08
N ARG A 207 -0.21 -17.72 -15.80
CA ARG A 207 0.74 -18.03 -16.86
C ARG A 207 2.04 -17.27 -16.66
N GLU A 208 3.15 -17.99 -16.68
CA GLU A 208 4.48 -17.40 -16.69
C GLU A 208 4.74 -16.69 -18.02
N ILE A 209 5.14 -15.42 -17.96
CA ILE A 209 5.44 -14.58 -19.13
C ILE A 209 6.94 -14.54 -19.38
N ALA A 210 7.72 -14.46 -18.31
CA ALA A 210 9.17 -14.51 -18.36
C ALA A 210 9.71 -15.16 -17.10
N SER A 211 10.80 -15.92 -17.23
CA SER A 211 11.56 -16.42 -16.10
C SER A 211 13.05 -16.20 -16.29
N ARG A 212 13.69 -15.85 -15.18
CA ARG A 212 15.14 -15.76 -15.10
C ARG A 212 15.69 -17.18 -14.98
N HIS A 213 16.08 -17.75 -16.11
CA HIS A 213 16.84 -18.99 -16.10
C HIS A 213 18.24 -18.68 -15.60
N SER A 214 18.71 -19.41 -14.59
CA SER A 214 20.13 -19.49 -14.24
C SER A 214 20.86 -20.11 -15.44
N GLY A 215 21.22 -19.29 -16.43
CA GLY A 215 22.13 -19.69 -17.48
C GLY A 215 23.46 -20.08 -16.84
N GLY A 216 23.83 -21.34 -17.02
CA GLY A 216 25.11 -21.87 -16.57
C GLY A 216 26.29 -21.12 -17.21
N GLU A 217 27.34 -21.04 -16.42
CA GLU A 217 28.72 -21.07 -16.91
C GLU A 217 29.37 -22.35 -16.37
#